data_AF-A0A9E6VX63-F1
#
_entry.id   AF-A0A9E6VX63-F1
#
_cell.length_a   1.000
_cell.length_b   1.000
_cell.length_c   1.000
_cell.angle_alpha   90.00
_cell.angle_beta   90.00
_cell.angle_gamma   90.00
#
_symmetry.space_group_name_H-M   'P 1'
#
loop_
_entity.id
_entity.type
_entity.pdbx_description
1 polymer ?
#
loop_
_entity_poly.entity_id
_entity_poly.type
_entity_poly.pdbx_seq_one_letter_code
_entity_poly.pdbx_strand_id
1 'polypeptide(L)'
;MSFFSTFFTRKITYLDSLYKDKRNTDLLHVFGAIRVMPDEGDSFDIWRHAVINTQTYAVTNGIQQRGNDFEIESPFAQRAVNEMSTKLNRMLDVDPAKIEKQYELHFTDTNESDTVRKKKLPPERLHFVKDTSFENERYRMTLYKNDQPFETHRVYGDPEYFNHAVLLDEGKRLLYTYRKTGYWGMSGGMAFLALDLASGKILHDAYIK
;
A
#
# COMPACT_ATOMS: atom_id res chain seq x y z
N MET A 1 -35.68 2.07 -29.20
CA MET A 1 -34.89 2.62 -28.08
C MET A 1 -33.92 1.54 -27.64
N SER A 2 -32.63 1.67 -27.95
CA SER A 2 -31.58 0.79 -27.44
C SER A 2 -31.08 1.42 -26.13
N PHE A 3 -31.32 0.75 -25.00
CA PHE A 3 -30.68 1.08 -23.75
C PHE A 3 -29.22 0.68 -23.87
N PHE A 4 -28.32 1.66 -24.00
CA PHE A 4 -26.92 1.43 -23.68
C PHE A 4 -26.84 1.20 -22.17
N SER A 5 -26.81 -0.05 -21.73
CA SER A 5 -26.38 -0.37 -20.37
C SER A 5 -24.89 -0.03 -20.29
N THR A 6 -24.58 1.10 -19.65
CA THR A 6 -23.21 1.44 -19.30
C THR A 6 -22.74 0.39 -18.30
N PHE A 7 -22.00 -0.62 -18.75
CA PHE A 7 -21.41 -1.63 -17.88
C PHE A 7 -20.36 -0.97 -16.99
N PHE A 8 -20.53 -1.04 -15.68
CA PHE A 8 -19.59 -0.50 -14.71
C PHE A 8 -18.78 -1.64 -14.11
N THR A 9 -17.64 -1.97 -14.73
CA THR A 9 -16.69 -2.91 -14.10
C THR A 9 -16.04 -2.25 -12.87
N ARG A 10 -16.35 -2.76 -11.68
CA ARG A 10 -15.68 -2.31 -10.44
C ARG A 10 -14.30 -2.95 -10.36
N LYS A 11 -13.30 -2.17 -9.94
CA LYS A 11 -11.92 -2.62 -9.76
C LYS A 11 -11.42 -2.26 -8.38
N ILE A 12 -10.87 -3.23 -7.66
CA ILE A 12 -10.23 -3.03 -6.36
C ILE A 12 -8.80 -3.52 -6.45
N THR A 13 -7.84 -2.59 -6.36
CA THR A 13 -6.41 -2.91 -6.26
C THR A 13 -6.07 -3.19 -4.81
N TYR A 14 -5.46 -4.33 -4.51
CA TYR A 14 -5.02 -4.69 -3.16
C TYR A 14 -3.57 -5.17 -3.14
N LEU A 15 -2.90 -4.88 -2.02
CA LEU A 15 -1.63 -5.51 -1.69
C LEU A 15 -1.92 -6.87 -1.05
N ASP A 16 -1.28 -7.91 -1.55
CA ASP A 16 -1.34 -9.23 -0.94
C ASP A 16 -0.14 -9.46 -0.02
N SER A 17 1.06 -9.21 -0.55
CA SER A 17 2.29 -9.55 0.15
C SER A 17 3.50 -8.72 -0.27
N LEU A 18 4.38 -8.51 0.70
CA LEU A 18 5.67 -7.83 0.57
C LEU A 18 6.76 -8.81 0.97
N TYR A 19 7.84 -8.88 0.19
CA TYR A 19 9.00 -9.73 0.47
C TYR A 19 10.29 -8.97 0.24
N LYS A 20 11.35 -9.36 0.94
CA LYS A 20 12.69 -8.82 0.67
C LYS A 20 13.32 -9.58 -0.49
N ASP A 21 14.17 -8.91 -1.26
CA ASP A 21 15.13 -9.61 -2.10
C ASP A 21 16.28 -10.17 -1.23
N LYS A 22 16.61 -11.45 -1.38
CA LYS A 22 17.68 -12.13 -0.64
C LYS A 22 19.06 -11.57 -0.94
N ARG A 23 19.26 -11.04 -2.16
CA ARG A 23 20.56 -10.61 -2.67
C ARG A 23 20.81 -9.13 -2.42
N ASN A 24 19.75 -8.35 -2.25
CA ASN A 24 19.81 -6.93 -1.94
C ASN A 24 18.63 -6.52 -1.05
N THR A 25 18.89 -6.33 0.24
CA THR A 25 17.87 -5.94 1.22
C THR A 25 17.25 -4.56 0.97
N ASP A 26 17.84 -3.76 0.09
CA ASP A 26 17.27 -2.48 -0.37
C ASP A 26 16.16 -2.66 -1.42
N LEU A 27 15.91 -3.88 -1.89
CA LEU A 27 14.83 -4.17 -2.83
C LEU A 27 13.71 -4.93 -2.12
N LEU A 28 12.49 -4.43 -2.31
CA LEU A 28 11.28 -5.10 -1.86
C LEU A 28 10.48 -5.55 -3.06
N HIS A 29 10.11 -6.83 -3.06
CA HIS A 29 9.17 -7.41 -3.99
C HIS A 29 7.76 -7.19 -3.47
N VAL A 30 6.92 -6.61 -4.33
CA VAL A 30 5.54 -6.32 -4.01
C VAL A 30 4.67 -7.16 -4.90
N PHE A 31 3.86 -8.01 -4.28
CA PHE A 31 2.85 -8.80 -4.97
C PHE A 31 1.47 -8.32 -4.53
N GLY A 32 0.66 -7.96 -5.51
CA GLY A 32 -0.71 -7.50 -5.29
C GLY A 32 -1.57 -7.88 -6.47
N ALA A 33 -2.86 -7.56 -6.39
CA ALA A 33 -3.79 -7.85 -7.46
C ALA A 33 -4.80 -6.73 -7.66
N ILE A 34 -5.38 -6.71 -8.85
CA ILE A 34 -6.65 -6.02 -9.09
C ILE A 34 -7.75 -7.06 -9.14
N ARG A 35 -8.67 -7.01 -8.18
CA ARG A 35 -9.94 -7.71 -8.28
C ARG A 35 -10.86 -6.96 -9.23
N VAL A 36 -11.23 -7.64 -10.31
CA VAL A 36 -12.18 -7.17 -11.31
C VAL A 36 -13.52 -7.82 -11.01
N MET A 37 -14.54 -6.99 -10.75
CA MET A 37 -15.91 -7.43 -10.47
C MET A 37 -16.80 -6.89 -11.59
N PRO A 38 -17.04 -7.67 -12.65
CA PRO A 38 -17.98 -7.30 -13.69
C PRO A 38 -19.42 -7.35 -13.14
N ASP A 39 -20.32 -6.56 -13.74
CA ASP A 39 -21.75 -6.61 -13.37
C ASP A 39 -22.38 -7.97 -13.69
N GLU A 40 -21.84 -8.66 -14.71
CA GLU A 40 -22.22 -10.02 -15.11
C GLU A 40 -20.99 -10.93 -15.13
N GLY A 41 -21.10 -12.09 -14.48
CA GLY A 41 -20.06 -13.11 -14.42
C GLY A 41 -19.20 -13.09 -13.16
N ASP A 42 -18.29 -14.06 -13.09
CA ASP A 42 -17.46 -14.24 -11.91
C ASP A 42 -16.36 -13.18 -11.80
N SER A 43 -16.14 -12.73 -10.57
CA SER A 43 -15.00 -11.87 -10.25
C SER A 43 -13.69 -12.62 -10.46
N PHE A 44 -12.65 -11.90 -10.87
CA PHE A 44 -11.32 -12.49 -11.06
C PHE A 44 -10.22 -11.50 -10.67
N ASP A 45 -9.05 -12.05 -10.30
CA ASP A 45 -7.89 -11.23 -9.95
C ASP A 45 -6.90 -11.14 -11.12
N ILE A 46 -6.32 -9.96 -11.28
CA ILE A 46 -5.14 -9.72 -12.11
C ILE A 46 -3.99 -9.48 -11.15
N TRP A 47 -3.20 -10.52 -10.91
CA TRP A 47 -1.98 -10.49 -10.12
C TRP A 47 -0.90 -9.67 -10.78
N ARG A 48 -0.12 -8.98 -9.96
CA ARG A 48 0.90 -8.02 -10.36
C ARG A 48 2.11 -8.12 -9.46
N HIS A 49 3.25 -7.86 -10.06
CA HIS A 49 4.51 -7.75 -9.37
C HIS A 49 5.14 -6.37 -9.61
N ALA A 50 5.76 -5.82 -8.58
CA ALA A 50 6.64 -4.67 -8.69
C ALA A 50 7.85 -4.84 -7.77
N VAL A 51 8.93 -4.12 -8.06
CA VAL A 51 10.07 -3.98 -7.15
C VAL A 51 10.20 -2.52 -6.74
N ILE A 52 10.30 -2.30 -5.44
CA ILE A 52 10.60 -0.99 -4.84
C ILE A 52 12.07 -1.00 -4.42
N ASN A 53 12.82 -0.01 -4.88
CA ASN A 53 14.13 0.30 -4.31
C ASN A 53 13.95 1.25 -3.11
N THR A 54 14.28 0.81 -1.90
CA THR A 54 14.06 1.57 -0.67
C THR A 54 15.06 2.69 -0.43
N GLN A 55 16.17 2.72 -1.18
CA GLN A 55 17.14 3.82 -1.12
C GLN A 55 16.75 4.99 -2.03
N THR A 56 16.24 4.69 -3.22
CA THR A 56 15.87 5.70 -4.23
C THR A 56 14.38 5.96 -4.30
N TYR A 57 13.58 5.11 -3.67
CA TYR A 57 12.12 5.06 -3.75
C TYR A 57 11.58 4.81 -5.17
N ALA A 58 12.44 4.37 -6.09
CA ALA A 58 12.03 4.04 -7.44
C ALA A 58 11.20 2.75 -7.45
N VAL A 59 10.07 2.79 -8.15
CA VAL A 59 9.21 1.63 -8.37
C VAL A 59 9.39 1.13 -9.81
N THR A 60 9.67 -0.15 -9.96
CA THR A 60 9.71 -0.82 -11.26
C THR A 60 8.59 -1.84 -11.33
N ASN A 61 7.62 -1.60 -12.23
CA ASN A 61 6.52 -2.53 -12.46
C ASN A 61 6.98 -3.74 -13.27
N GLY A 62 6.56 -4.93 -12.88
CA GLY A 62 6.81 -6.18 -13.59
C GLY A 62 5.59 -6.65 -14.38
N ILE A 63 5.54 -7.95 -14.61
CA ILE A 63 4.43 -8.63 -15.29
C ILE A 63 3.13 -8.62 -14.46
N GLN A 64 2.04 -8.87 -15.19
CA GLN A 64 0.73 -9.12 -14.63
C GLN A 64 0.12 -10.39 -15.22
N GLN A 65 -0.71 -11.09 -14.45
CA GLN A 65 -1.37 -12.31 -14.89
C GLN A 65 -2.74 -12.48 -14.23
N ARG A 66 -3.73 -12.93 -14.99
CA ARG A 66 -5.00 -13.38 -14.41
C ARG A 66 -4.79 -14.66 -13.58
N GLY A 67 -5.41 -14.74 -12.42
CA GLY A 67 -5.37 -15.90 -11.55
C GLY A 67 -6.30 -15.74 -10.35
N ASN A 68 -6.38 -16.80 -9.54
CA ASN A 68 -7.08 -16.78 -8.27
C ASN A 68 -6.03 -17.13 -7.21
N ASP A 69 -5.91 -16.29 -6.19
CA ASP A 69 -4.96 -16.42 -5.08
C ASP A 69 -3.46 -16.34 -5.48
N PHE A 70 -2.61 -16.07 -4.49
CA PHE A 70 -1.17 -15.94 -4.68
C PHE A 70 -0.39 -16.71 -3.62
N GLU A 71 0.57 -17.48 -4.09
CA GLU A 71 1.60 -18.15 -3.29
C GLU A 71 2.97 -17.74 -3.85
N ILE A 72 3.95 -17.53 -2.97
CA ILE A 72 5.29 -17.09 -3.40
C ILE A 72 6.04 -18.19 -4.15
N GLU A 73 5.66 -19.45 -3.93
CA GLU A 73 6.15 -20.63 -4.64
C GLU A 73 5.48 -20.83 -6.01
N SER A 74 4.49 -20.00 -6.35
CA SER A 74 3.72 -20.16 -7.58
C SER A 74 4.58 -19.94 -8.84
N PRO A 75 4.24 -20.57 -9.98
CA PRO A 75 4.92 -20.31 -11.25
C PRO A 75 4.86 -18.83 -11.69
N PHE A 76 3.85 -18.08 -11.23
CA PHE A 76 3.74 -16.65 -11.50
C PHE A 76 4.85 -15.86 -10.79
N ALA A 77 5.07 -16.12 -9.50
CA ALA A 77 6.14 -15.47 -8.73
C ALA A 77 7.51 -15.69 -9.37
N GLN A 78 7.83 -16.94 -9.75
CA GLN A 78 9.10 -17.25 -10.42
C GLN A 78 9.26 -16.49 -11.75
N ARG A 79 8.21 -16.44 -12.58
CA ARG A 79 8.24 -15.67 -13.84
C ARG A 79 8.45 -14.18 -13.59
N ALA A 80 7.78 -13.63 -12.58
CA ALA A 80 7.87 -12.22 -12.24
C ALA A 80 9.29 -11.83 -11.78
N VAL A 81 9.91 -12.66 -10.95
CA VAL A 81 11.30 -12.45 -10.50
C VAL A 81 12.30 -12.56 -11.65
N ASN A 82 12.11 -13.51 -12.57
CA ASN A 82 12.98 -13.68 -13.75
C ASN A 82 12.87 -12.50 -14.72
N GLU A 83 11.66 -12.05 -15.02
CA GLU A 83 11.42 -10.88 -15.87
C GLU A 83 12.02 -9.63 -15.22
N MET A 84 11.78 -9.42 -13.93
CA MET A 84 12.33 -8.27 -13.21
C MET A 84 13.85 -8.32 -13.12
N SER A 85 14.46 -9.49 -12.98
CA SER A 85 15.91 -9.66 -13.02
C SER A 85 16.50 -9.18 -14.34
N THR A 86 15.84 -9.56 -15.45
CA THR A 86 16.22 -9.12 -16.80
C THR A 86 16.06 -7.61 -16.94
N LYS A 87 14.91 -7.07 -16.49
CA LYS A 87 14.56 -5.65 -16.61
C LYS A 87 15.48 -4.74 -15.80
N LEU A 88 15.87 -5.16 -14.60
CA LEU A 88 16.80 -4.44 -13.73
C LEU A 88 18.27 -4.77 -14.01
N ASN A 89 18.54 -5.63 -15.00
CA ASN A 89 19.87 -6.12 -15.36
C ASN A 89 20.66 -6.62 -14.13
N ARG A 90 20.00 -7.43 -13.30
CA ARG A 90 20.59 -7.98 -12.07
C ARG A 90 19.89 -9.27 -11.68
N MET A 91 20.60 -10.17 -11.00
CA MET A 91 19.98 -11.37 -10.47
C MET A 91 19.17 -11.03 -9.20
N LEU A 92 17.87 -11.32 -9.22
CA LEU A 92 16.96 -11.20 -8.07
C LEU A 92 16.61 -12.58 -7.54
N ASP A 93 16.27 -12.63 -6.26
CA ASP A 93 15.82 -13.84 -5.56
C ASP A 93 15.00 -13.42 -4.35
N VAL A 94 13.78 -13.94 -4.21
CA VAL A 94 12.86 -13.50 -3.17
C VAL A 94 13.07 -14.32 -1.90
N ASP A 95 13.18 -13.62 -0.77
CA ASP A 95 13.05 -14.24 0.56
C ASP A 95 11.61 -14.73 0.73
N PRO A 96 11.36 -16.03 0.90
CA PRO A 96 10.00 -16.53 1.10
C PRO A 96 9.38 -16.04 2.42
N ALA A 97 10.18 -15.50 3.34
CA ALA A 97 9.67 -14.86 4.54
C ALA A 97 8.91 -13.57 4.19
N LYS A 98 7.58 -13.63 4.29
CA LYS A 98 6.70 -12.47 4.14
C LYS A 98 7.06 -11.41 5.17
N ILE A 99 7.13 -10.16 4.72
CA ILE A 99 7.29 -9.00 5.61
C ILE A 99 5.94 -8.74 6.28
N GLU A 100 5.87 -9.10 7.55
CA GLU A 100 4.74 -8.75 8.40
C GLU A 100 4.73 -7.24 8.73
N LYS A 101 3.57 -6.73 9.13
CA LYS A 101 3.42 -5.35 9.59
C LYS A 101 4.26 -5.11 10.84
N GLN A 102 5.15 -4.12 10.79
CA GLN A 102 6.13 -3.84 11.85
C GLN A 102 5.83 -2.55 12.63
N TYR A 103 4.88 -1.73 12.18
CA TYR A 103 4.55 -0.47 12.81
C TYR A 103 3.05 -0.36 13.07
N GLU A 104 2.69 0.05 14.29
CA GLU A 104 1.29 0.21 14.69
C GLU A 104 0.72 1.48 14.06
N LEU A 105 -0.44 1.33 13.40
CA LEU A 105 -1.17 2.44 12.79
C LEU A 105 -2.49 2.57 13.55
N HIS A 106 -2.80 3.80 13.93
CA HIS A 106 -4.05 4.10 14.62
C HIS A 106 -4.96 4.88 13.71
N PHE A 107 -6.23 4.55 13.72
CA PHE A 107 -7.27 5.20 12.94
C PHE A 107 -8.34 5.75 13.89
N THR A 108 -8.88 6.92 13.58
CA THR A 108 -10.01 7.49 14.31
C THR A 108 -10.94 8.17 13.32
N ASP A 109 -12.22 7.82 13.41
CA ASP A 109 -13.27 8.54 12.71
C ASP A 109 -13.61 9.82 13.48
N THR A 110 -13.77 10.93 12.77
CA THR A 110 -14.26 12.21 13.32
C THR A 110 -15.58 12.08 14.08
N ASN A 111 -16.40 11.07 13.79
CA ASN A 111 -17.70 10.88 14.45
C ASN A 111 -17.65 10.06 15.75
N GLU A 112 -16.51 9.44 16.10
CA GLU A 112 -16.38 8.56 17.27
C GLU A 112 -15.95 9.30 18.55
N SER A 113 -15.70 10.61 18.50
CA SER A 113 -15.11 11.36 19.61
C SER A 113 -15.97 11.42 20.88
N ASP A 114 -17.29 11.24 20.76
CA ASP A 114 -18.24 11.55 21.83
C ASP A 114 -18.85 10.31 22.50
N THR A 115 -18.66 9.12 21.93
CA THR A 115 -19.30 7.87 22.42
C THR A 115 -18.30 6.77 22.80
N VAL A 116 -17.03 6.91 22.42
CA VAL A 116 -16.02 5.88 22.66
C VAL A 116 -15.04 6.32 23.75
N ARG A 117 -14.84 5.44 24.74
CA ARG A 117 -13.78 5.61 25.76
C ARG A 117 -12.44 5.77 25.05
N LYS A 118 -11.77 6.92 25.23
CA LYS A 118 -10.45 7.19 24.66
C LYS A 118 -9.51 6.01 24.94
N LYS A 119 -9.19 5.23 23.91
CA LYS A 119 -8.24 4.12 24.01
C LYS A 119 -6.89 4.71 24.41
N LYS A 120 -6.20 4.10 25.38
CA LYS A 120 -4.82 4.50 25.69
C LYS A 120 -3.97 4.14 24.47
N LEU A 121 -3.46 5.17 23.79
CA LEU A 121 -2.64 5.01 22.60
C LEU A 121 -1.16 4.88 23.01
N PRO A 122 -0.33 4.20 22.22
CA PRO A 122 1.11 4.15 22.47
C PRO A 122 1.75 5.54 22.27
N PRO A 123 2.78 5.89 23.05
CA PRO A 123 3.39 7.22 23.01
C PRO A 123 3.99 7.62 21.65
N GLU A 124 4.51 6.64 20.91
CA GLU A 124 4.99 6.80 19.53
C GLU A 124 4.06 6.05 18.59
N ARG A 125 3.52 6.76 17.60
CA ARG A 125 2.54 6.20 16.68
C ARG A 125 2.35 7.06 15.44
N LEU A 126 1.86 6.42 14.38
CA LEU A 126 1.24 7.10 13.25
C LEU A 126 -0.28 7.05 13.42
N HIS A 127 -0.90 8.21 13.54
CA HIS A 127 -2.33 8.35 13.78
C HIS A 127 -3.00 9.00 12.59
N PHE A 128 -3.95 8.31 12.00
CA PHE A 128 -4.77 8.77 10.90
C PHE A 128 -6.14 9.20 11.43
N VAL A 129 -6.52 10.42 11.11
CA VAL A 129 -7.84 10.97 11.38
C VAL A 129 -8.53 11.22 10.05
N LYS A 130 -9.72 10.64 9.88
CA LYS A 130 -10.55 10.88 8.69
C LYS A 130 -10.99 12.35 8.69
N ASP A 131 -10.69 13.10 7.63
CA ASP A 131 -11.09 14.50 7.48
C ASP A 131 -12.34 14.55 6.59
N THR A 132 -13.51 14.62 7.24
CA THR A 132 -14.83 14.62 6.59
C THR A 132 -15.22 15.98 6.01
N SER A 133 -14.38 17.01 6.15
CA SER A 133 -14.65 18.35 5.64
C SER A 133 -14.51 18.49 4.12
N PHE A 134 -14.09 17.44 3.41
CA PHE A 134 -13.87 17.44 1.96
C PHE A 134 -14.65 16.34 1.25
N GLU A 135 -15.22 16.64 0.07
CA GLU A 135 -16.03 15.73 -0.75
C GLU A 135 -15.30 14.46 -1.23
N ASN A 136 -13.97 14.47 -1.23
CA ASN A 136 -13.14 13.30 -1.51
C ASN A 136 -12.45 12.93 -0.20
N GLU A 137 -12.85 11.84 0.44
CA GLU A 137 -12.32 11.37 1.73
C GLU A 137 -10.79 11.59 1.83
N ARG A 138 -10.34 12.44 2.76
CA ARG A 138 -8.91 12.71 2.98
C ARG A 138 -8.55 12.33 4.39
N TYR A 139 -7.39 11.72 4.58
CA TYR A 139 -6.89 11.44 5.91
C TYR A 139 -5.83 12.45 6.28
N ARG A 140 -5.88 12.89 7.55
CA ARG A 140 -4.79 13.61 8.18
C ARG A 140 -3.95 12.59 8.94
N MET A 141 -2.70 12.47 8.56
CA MET A 141 -1.74 11.58 9.19
C MET A 141 -0.85 12.39 10.12
N THR A 142 -0.89 12.10 11.41
CA THR A 142 -0.10 12.76 12.45
C THR A 142 0.88 11.76 13.06
N LEU A 143 2.15 12.09 13.03
CA LEU A 143 3.19 11.37 13.77
C LEU A 143 3.19 11.90 15.21
N TYR A 144 3.10 11.00 16.18
CA TYR A 144 3.20 11.31 17.60
C TYR A 144 4.53 10.83 18.16
N LYS A 145 5.13 11.63 19.05
CA LYS A 145 6.28 11.25 19.88
C LYS A 145 6.02 11.64 21.31
N ASN A 146 6.17 10.69 22.24
CA ASN A 146 5.86 10.91 23.66
C ASN A 146 4.47 11.54 23.87
N ASP A 147 3.46 11.04 23.15
CA ASP A 147 2.06 11.51 23.16
C ASP A 147 1.83 12.95 22.67
N GLN A 148 2.86 13.64 22.17
CA GLN A 148 2.73 14.96 21.55
C GLN A 148 2.68 14.83 20.03
N PRO A 149 1.76 15.54 19.35
CA PRO A 149 1.78 15.62 17.90
C PRO A 149 3.07 16.28 17.46
N PHE A 150 3.85 15.59 16.64
CA PHE A 150 5.16 16.01 16.21
C PHE A 150 5.14 16.61 14.80
N GLU A 151 4.50 15.92 13.85
CA GLU A 151 4.37 16.38 12.47
C GLU A 151 3.04 15.89 11.88
N THR A 152 2.44 16.65 10.96
CA THR A 152 1.13 16.32 10.38
C THR A 152 1.11 16.51 8.87
N HIS A 153 0.68 15.47 8.15
CA HIS A 153 0.59 15.43 6.70
C HIS A 153 -0.83 15.13 6.23
N ARG A 154 -1.12 15.54 5.00
CA ARG A 154 -2.32 15.11 4.28
C ARG A 154 -1.99 13.85 3.49
N VAL A 155 -2.88 12.87 3.56
CA VAL A 155 -2.79 11.61 2.84
C VAL A 155 -3.96 11.52 1.88
N TYR A 156 -3.65 11.27 0.61
CA TYR A 156 -4.61 11.22 -0.48
C TYR A 156 -4.91 9.75 -0.84
N GLY A 157 -5.92 9.19 -0.21
CA GLY A 157 -6.36 7.80 -0.40
C GLY A 157 -7.05 7.27 0.86
N ASP A 158 -7.20 5.95 0.92
CA ASP A 158 -7.87 5.24 2.02
C ASP A 158 -6.82 4.42 2.81
N PRO A 159 -6.08 5.04 3.75
CA PRO A 159 -5.08 4.37 4.58
C PRO A 159 -5.65 3.27 5.49
N GLU A 160 -6.95 3.20 5.67
CA GLU A 160 -7.56 2.06 6.38
C GLU A 160 -7.43 0.75 5.59
N TYR A 161 -7.27 0.83 4.27
CA TYR A 161 -7.16 -0.32 3.37
C TYR A 161 -5.71 -0.51 2.89
N PHE A 162 -5.28 -1.78 2.86
CA PHE A 162 -3.96 -2.23 2.38
C PHE A 162 -2.76 -1.65 3.16
N ASN A 163 -2.94 -1.52 4.48
CA ASN A 163 -2.05 -0.79 5.37
C ASN A 163 -0.83 -1.58 5.87
N HIS A 164 0.14 -1.82 5.00
CA HIS A 164 1.43 -2.35 5.42
C HIS A 164 2.39 -1.22 5.80
N ALA A 165 2.89 -1.28 7.03
CA ALA A 165 3.86 -0.35 7.56
C ALA A 165 5.11 -1.13 7.99
N VAL A 166 6.22 -0.89 7.29
CA VAL A 166 7.48 -1.64 7.41
C VAL A 166 8.58 -0.68 7.84
N LEU A 167 9.39 -1.09 8.81
CA LEU A 167 10.53 -0.32 9.26
C LEU A 167 11.74 -0.61 8.38
N LEU A 168 12.37 0.46 7.91
CA LEU A 168 13.59 0.45 7.12
C LEU A 168 14.74 1.07 7.92
N ASP A 169 15.97 0.77 7.52
CA ASP A 169 17.20 1.37 8.08
C ASP A 169 17.25 1.34 9.62
N GLU A 170 17.03 0.15 10.19
CA GLU A 170 17.01 -0.09 11.64
C GLU A 170 15.95 0.73 12.39
N GLY A 171 14.83 1.03 11.73
CA GLY A 171 13.72 1.76 12.32
C GLY A 171 13.82 3.28 12.20
N LYS A 172 14.75 3.80 11.39
CA LYS A 172 14.86 5.25 11.12
C LYS A 172 13.83 5.73 10.10
N ARG A 173 13.42 4.86 9.19
CA ARG A 173 12.46 5.19 8.13
C ARG A 173 11.27 4.25 8.16
N LEU A 174 10.10 4.78 7.83
CA LEU A 174 8.89 4.00 7.69
C LEU A 174 8.49 3.94 6.22
N LEU A 175 8.28 2.72 5.73
CA LEU A 175 7.61 2.46 4.48
C LEU A 175 6.15 2.17 4.75
N TYR A 176 5.26 2.96 4.17
CA TYR A 176 3.84 2.79 4.33
C TYR A 176 3.15 2.62 2.98
N THR A 177 2.46 1.50 2.79
CA THR A 177 1.60 1.28 1.63
C THR A 177 0.14 1.40 2.04
N TYR A 178 -0.67 1.95 1.15
CA TYR A 178 -2.12 2.08 1.37
C TYR A 178 -2.89 2.14 0.06
N ARG A 179 -4.22 2.02 0.12
CA ARG A 179 -5.07 2.21 -1.05
C ARG A 179 -5.07 3.68 -1.48
N LYS A 180 -4.78 3.94 -2.76
CA LYS A 180 -5.06 5.24 -3.37
C LYS A 180 -6.37 5.16 -4.13
N THR A 181 -7.34 5.99 -3.75
CA THR A 181 -8.57 6.21 -4.51
C THR A 181 -8.38 7.40 -5.44
N GLY A 182 -8.60 7.17 -6.74
CA GLY A 182 -8.72 8.23 -7.74
C GLY A 182 -10.07 8.93 -7.64
N TYR A 183 -10.23 9.99 -8.42
CA TYR A 183 -11.48 10.76 -8.52
C TYR A 183 -12.67 9.81 -8.77
N TRP A 184 -13.74 9.94 -7.98
CA TRP A 184 -14.98 9.14 -8.02
C TRP A 184 -14.86 7.65 -7.59
N GLY A 185 -13.76 7.22 -6.98
CA GLY A 185 -13.64 5.85 -6.45
C GLY A 185 -13.54 4.74 -7.50
N MET A 186 -13.49 5.09 -8.80
CA MET A 186 -13.50 4.13 -9.92
C MET A 186 -12.11 3.71 -10.42
N SER A 187 -11.06 4.45 -10.06
CA SER A 187 -9.68 4.11 -10.41
C SER A 187 -8.87 4.07 -9.12
N GLY A 188 -8.44 2.88 -8.71
CA GLY A 188 -7.69 2.68 -7.47
C GLY A 188 -6.32 2.08 -7.75
N GLY A 189 -5.30 2.56 -7.04
CA GLY A 189 -3.95 2.01 -7.07
C GLY A 189 -3.44 1.72 -5.67
N MET A 190 -2.21 1.26 -5.56
CA MET A 190 -1.51 1.18 -4.28
C MET A 190 -0.60 2.41 -4.15
N ALA A 191 -0.85 3.24 -3.15
CA ALA A 191 0.09 4.28 -2.75
C ALA A 191 1.24 3.69 -1.94
N PHE A 192 2.36 4.41 -2.01
CA PHE A 192 3.58 4.15 -1.31
C PHE A 192 4.06 5.48 -0.73
N LEU A 193 4.36 5.49 0.57
CA LEU A 193 4.85 6.65 1.30
C LEU A 193 6.09 6.25 2.09
N ALA A 194 7.19 6.97 1.90
CA ALA A 194 8.39 6.84 2.73
C ALA A 194 8.48 8.03 3.68
N LEU A 195 8.66 7.76 4.96
CA LEU A 195 8.73 8.75 6.03
C LEU A 195 10.06 8.64 6.78
N ASP A 196 10.68 9.78 7.08
CA ASP A 196 11.72 9.88 8.10
C ASP A 196 11.06 9.95 9.48
N LEU A 197 11.26 8.95 10.34
CA LEU A 197 10.67 8.93 11.67
C LEU A 197 11.35 9.92 12.62
N ALA A 198 12.59 10.34 12.36
CA ALA A 198 13.29 11.32 13.18
C ALA A 198 12.71 12.72 12.95
N SER A 199 12.55 13.13 11.70
CA SER A 199 12.08 14.47 11.34
C SER A 199 10.58 14.54 11.01
N GLY A 200 9.90 13.40 10.88
CA GLY A 200 8.50 13.32 10.44
C GLY A 200 8.29 13.67 8.97
N LYS A 201 9.34 13.93 8.18
CA LYS A 201 9.20 14.41 6.79
C LYS A 201 8.84 13.27 5.85
N ILE A 202 7.98 13.56 4.88
CA ILE A 202 7.76 12.69 3.73
C ILE A 202 9.00 12.76 2.85
N LEU A 203 9.67 11.62 2.70
CA LEU A 203 10.82 11.43 1.82
C LEU A 203 10.36 11.13 0.39
N HIS A 204 9.23 10.44 0.25
CA HIS A 204 8.65 10.09 -1.04
C HIS A 204 7.16 9.77 -0.93
N ASP A 205 6.38 10.13 -1.94
CA ASP A 205 4.97 9.76 -2.12
C ASP A 205 4.74 9.39 -3.59
N ALA A 206 4.44 8.12 -3.84
CA ALA A 206 4.19 7.59 -5.17
C ALA A 206 3.00 6.64 -5.17
N TYR A 207 2.59 6.23 -6.38
CA TYR A 207 1.50 5.27 -6.54
C TYR A 207 1.75 4.32 -7.70
N ILE A 208 1.32 3.08 -7.50
CA ILE A 208 1.33 2.01 -8.47
C ILE A 208 -0.11 1.87 -9.00
N LYS A 209 -0.28 2.11 -10.30
CA LYS A 209 -1.56 1.90 -10.99
C LYS A 209 -1.83 0.44 -11.25
#